data_AF-A0A2J9IL56-F1
#
_entry.id   AF-A0A2J9IL56-F1
#
_cell.length_a   1.000
_cell.length_b   1.000
_cell.length_c   1.000
_cell.angle_alpha   90.00
_cell.angle_beta   90.00
_cell.angle_gamma   90.00
#
_symmetry.space_group_name_H-M   'P 1'
#
loop_
_entity.id
_entity.type
_entity.pdbx_description
1 polymer ?
#
loop_
_entity_poly.entity_id
_entity_poly.type
_entity_poly.pdbx_seq_one_letter_code
_entity_poly.pdbx_strand_id
1 'polypeptide(L)'
;MIRNGKPIDHSNVGGLWGSLVAFIVSFGLFVGVCYAIGFWTLENVWVPGIAILVCAVLAFLIPKQILGRSDSVDEVAIHTPASHAVERGH
;
A
#
# COMPACT_ATOMS: atom_id res chain seq x y z
N MET A 1 -15.55 -5.20 17.04
CA MET A 1 -14.49 -5.63 17.98
C MET A 1 -14.02 -4.40 18.74
N ILE A 2 -14.06 -4.44 20.08
CA ILE A 2 -13.66 -3.34 20.97
C ILE A 2 -12.30 -3.72 21.57
N ARG A 3 -11.31 -2.83 21.48
CA ARG A 3 -10.02 -2.98 22.17
C ARG A 3 -9.92 -1.82 23.17
N ASN A 4 -9.72 -2.13 24.46
CA ASN A 4 -9.64 -1.14 25.54
C ASN A 4 -10.82 -0.14 25.60
N GLY A 5 -12.06 -0.62 25.45
CA GLY A 5 -13.26 0.21 25.62
C GLY A 5 -13.59 1.18 24.47
N LYS A 6 -12.77 1.26 23.42
CA LYS A 6 -13.03 2.07 22.22
C LYS A 6 -13.28 1.18 21.00
N PRO A 7 -14.23 1.53 20.10
CA PRO A 7 -14.37 0.86 18.81
C PRO A 7 -13.06 0.92 18.02
N ILE A 8 -12.63 -0.19 17.43
CA ILE A 8 -11.51 -0.16 16.46
C ILE A 8 -12.02 0.50 15.18
N ASP A 9 -11.56 1.72 14.91
CA ASP A 9 -11.85 2.44 13.67
C ASP A 9 -11.00 1.87 12.52
N HIS A 10 -11.67 1.15 11.61
CA HIS A 10 -11.05 0.59 10.39
C HIS A 10 -11.11 1.56 9.19
N SER A 11 -11.56 2.80 9.40
CA SER A 11 -11.78 3.79 8.34
C SER A 11 -10.51 4.55 7.92
N ASN A 12 -9.31 4.02 8.24
CA ASN A 12 -8.04 4.68 7.97
C ASN A 12 -7.93 6.08 8.61
N VAL A 13 -8.56 6.28 9.78
CA VAL A 13 -8.50 7.55 10.53
C VAL A 13 -7.05 7.82 10.93
N GLY A 14 -6.46 8.90 10.41
CA GLY A 14 -5.04 9.25 10.60
C GLY A 14 -4.08 8.72 9.52
N GLY A 15 -4.54 7.85 8.61
CA GLY A 15 -3.71 7.24 7.55
C GLY A 15 -3.81 7.95 6.17
N LEU A 16 -4.30 9.19 6.13
CA LEU A 16 -4.51 9.94 4.89
C LEU A 16 -3.24 10.05 4.04
N TRP A 17 -2.08 10.29 4.66
CA TRP A 17 -0.81 10.41 3.95
C TRP A 17 -0.37 9.10 3.28
N GLY A 18 -0.60 7.95 3.93
CA GLY A 18 -0.31 6.64 3.34
C GLY A 18 -1.17 6.38 2.11
N SER A 19 -2.48 6.64 2.21
CA SER A 19 -3.41 6.50 1.08
C SER A 19 -3.14 7.50 -0.04
N LEU A 20 -2.74 8.73 0.28
CA LEU A 20 -2.40 9.75 -0.70
C LEU A 20 -1.15 9.36 -1.49
N VAL A 21 -0.10 8.88 -0.81
CA VAL A 21 1.11 8.37 -1.48
C VAL A 21 0.76 7.17 -2.37
N ALA A 22 -0.06 6.24 -1.87
CA ALA A 22 -0.55 5.10 -2.66
C ALA A 22 -1.30 5.54 -3.92
N PHE A 23 -2.16 6.55 -3.79
CA PHE A 23 -2.89 7.12 -4.91
C PHE A 23 -1.94 7.76 -5.93
N ILE A 24 -1.05 8.66 -5.51
CA ILE A 24 -0.14 9.38 -6.41
C ILE A 24 0.75 8.40 -7.18
N VAL A 25 1.29 7.39 -6.51
CA VAL A 25 2.13 6.36 -7.14
C VAL A 25 1.33 5.56 -8.17
N SER A 26 0.18 5.03 -7.77
CA SER A 26 -0.65 4.18 -8.66
C SER A 26 -1.19 4.98 -9.85
N PHE A 27 -1.62 6.21 -9.61
CA PHE A 27 -2.11 7.11 -10.64
C PHE A 27 -0.99 7.56 -11.58
N GLY A 28 0.20 7.86 -11.06
CA GLY A 28 1.37 8.20 -11.87
C GLY A 28 1.77 7.06 -12.83
N LEU A 29 1.76 5.81 -12.35
CA LEU A 29 2.02 4.64 -13.19
C LEU A 29 0.94 4.44 -14.25
N PHE A 30 -0.33 4.66 -13.91
CA PHE A 30 -1.44 4.61 -14.86
C PHE A 30 -1.27 5.65 -15.98
N VAL A 31 -0.99 6.90 -15.62
CA VAL A 31 -0.72 7.97 -16.60
C VAL A 31 0.52 7.65 -17.44
N GLY A 32 1.55 7.05 -16.85
CA GLY A 32 2.75 6.59 -17.57
C GLY A 32 2.41 5.57 -18.67
N VAL A 33 1.51 4.62 -18.39
CA VAL A 33 1.02 3.66 -19.40
C VAL A 33 0.20 4.37 -20.47
N CYS A 34 -0.71 5.28 -20.10
CA CYS A 34 -1.50 6.06 -21.06
C CYS A 34 -0.62 6.93 -21.97
N TYR A 35 0.49 7.45 -21.46
CA TYR A 35 1.46 8.19 -22.26
C TYR A 35 2.22 7.24 -23.19
N ALA A 36 2.76 6.13 -22.66
CA ALA A 36 3.56 5.19 -23.44
C ALA A 36 2.77 4.55 -24.59
N ILE A 37 1.48 4.23 -24.39
CA ILE A 37 0.65 3.64 -25.44
C ILE A 37 0.43 4.61 -26.62
N GLY A 38 0.50 5.93 -26.38
CA GLY A 38 0.40 6.94 -27.43
C GLY A 38 1.54 6.91 -28.45
N PHE A 39 2.68 6.31 -28.09
CA PHE A 39 3.83 6.13 -28.99
C PHE A 39 3.86 4.74 -29.62
N TRP A 40 2.86 3.89 -29.35
CA TRP A 40 2.84 2.53 -29.86
C TRP A 40 2.50 2.50 -31.34
N THR A 41 3.48 2.12 -32.15
CA THR A 41 3.33 1.92 -33.59
C THR A 41 3.92 0.56 -33.96
N LEU A 42 3.52 -0.01 -35.10
CA LEU A 42 4.05 -1.31 -35.56
C LEU A 42 5.54 -1.25 -35.93
N GLU A 43 6.05 -0.06 -36.26
CA GLU A 43 7.46 0.17 -36.56
C GLU A 43 8.31 0.31 -35.29
N ASN A 44 7.72 0.81 -34.20
CA ASN A 44 8.39 0.98 -32.92
C ASN A 44 7.55 0.41 -31.77
N VAL A 45 7.53 -0.92 -31.70
CA VAL A 45 6.78 -1.68 -30.68
C VAL A 45 7.56 -1.81 -29.38
N TRP A 46 8.89 -1.92 -29.46
CA TRP A 46 9.73 -2.31 -28.34
C TRP A 46 9.85 -1.24 -27.27
N VAL A 47 10.07 0.02 -27.65
CA VAL A 47 10.25 1.11 -26.69
C VAL A 47 8.98 1.35 -25.86
N PRO A 48 7.80 1.58 -26.46
CA PRO A 48 6.56 1.73 -25.68
C PRO A 48 6.15 0.42 -24.98
N GLY A 49 6.44 -0.74 -25.58
CA GLY A 49 6.23 -2.06 -24.98
C GLY A 49 6.98 -2.26 -23.68
N ILE A 50 8.28 -2.01 -23.67
CA ILE A 50 9.12 -2.14 -22.47
C ILE A 50 8.71 -1.10 -21.43
N ALA A 51 8.40 0.13 -21.82
CA ALA A 51 7.94 1.16 -20.89
C ALA A 51 6.65 0.72 -20.16
N ILE A 52 5.67 0.20 -20.90
CA ILE A 52 4.42 -0.32 -20.32
C ILE A 52 4.69 -1.53 -19.42
N LEU A 53 5.56 -2.44 -19.83
CA LEU A 53 5.94 -3.60 -19.02
C LEU A 53 6.58 -3.17 -17.69
N VAL A 54 7.51 -2.20 -17.72
CA VAL A 54 8.13 -1.66 -16.51
C VAL A 54 7.09 -1.00 -15.61
N CYS A 55 6.19 -0.18 -16.17
CA CYS A 55 5.10 0.42 -15.40
C CYS A 55 4.20 -0.65 -14.76
N ALA A 56 3.88 -1.72 -15.47
CA ALA A 56 3.09 -2.83 -14.94
C ALA A 56 3.82 -3.54 -13.80
N VAL A 57 5.11 -3.85 -13.94
CA VAL A 57 5.92 -4.48 -12.88
C VAL A 57 5.98 -3.57 -11.65
N LEU A 58 6.24 -2.28 -11.83
CA LEU A 58 6.30 -1.31 -10.75
C LEU A 58 4.96 -1.15 -10.03
N ALA A 59 3.84 -1.24 -10.74
CA ALA A 59 2.50 -1.19 -10.16
C ALA A 59 2.25 -2.32 -9.16
N PHE A 60 2.93 -3.46 -9.30
CA PHE A 60 2.87 -4.55 -8.32
C PHE A 60 4.00 -4.51 -7.31
N LEU A 61 5.17 -4.02 -7.69
CA LEU A 61 6.37 -4.05 -6.83
C LEU A 61 6.30 -2.96 -5.76
N ILE A 62 5.91 -1.74 -6.13
CA ILE A 62 5.88 -0.60 -5.21
C ILE A 62 4.89 -0.82 -4.06
N PRO A 63 3.63 -1.25 -4.29
CA PRO A 63 2.71 -1.53 -3.18
C PRO A 63 3.21 -2.65 -2.26
N LYS A 64 3.82 -3.71 -2.82
CA LYS A 64 4.29 -4.85 -2.04
C LYS A 64 5.52 -4.54 -1.19
N GLN A 65 6.46 -3.76 -1.71
CA GLN A 65 7.78 -3.60 -1.10
C GLN A 65 7.94 -2.30 -0.33
N ILE A 66 7.29 -1.22 -0.78
CA ILE A 66 7.55 0.14 -0.28
C ILE A 66 6.42 0.62 0.61
N LEU A 67 5.17 0.43 0.20
CA LEU A 67 4.03 0.97 0.95
C LEU A 67 3.65 0.14 2.18
N GLY A 68 4.20 -1.07 2.31
CA GLY A 68 4.05 -1.90 3.50
C GLY A 68 2.64 -2.46 3.65
N ARG A 69 2.54 -3.67 4.23
CA ARG A 69 1.28 -4.29 4.61
C ARG A 69 0.54 -3.33 5.56
N SER A 70 -0.61 -2.81 5.13
CA SER A 70 -1.45 -1.93 5.96
C SER A 70 -1.79 -2.52 7.34
N ASP A 71 -1.72 -3.85 7.48
CA ASP A 71 -1.91 -4.58 8.74
C ASP A 71 -0.72 -5.50 9.05
N SER A 72 0.44 -4.94 9.40
CA SER A 72 1.41 -5.72 10.19
C SER A 72 0.82 -5.90 11.59
N VAL A 73 0.19 -7.06 11.81
CA VAL A 73 -0.32 -7.46 13.12
C VAL A 73 0.87 -7.49 14.08
N ASP A 74 0.81 -6.69 15.14
CA ASP A 74 1.85 -6.66 16.16
C ASP A 74 1.83 -8.02 16.89
N GLU A 75 2.74 -8.93 16.54
CA GLU A 75 2.81 -10.29 17.13
C GLU A 75 2.97 -10.23 18.66
N VAL A 76 3.56 -9.15 19.18
CA VAL A 76 3.70 -8.87 20.62
C VAL A 76 2.34 -8.70 21.30
N ALA A 77 1.34 -8.16 20.59
CA ALA A 77 -0.01 -8.00 21.12
C ALA A 77 -0.80 -9.32 21.22
N ILE A 78 -0.41 -10.36 20.48
CA ILE A 78 -1.10 -11.65 20.49
C ILE A 78 -0.52 -12.58 21.56
N HIS A 79 0.75 -12.41 21.94
CA HIS A 79 1.43 -13.27 22.93
C HIS A 79 1.45 -12.72 24.36
N THR A 80 0.83 -11.57 24.63
CA THR A 80 0.67 -11.09 26.01
C THR A 80 -0.59 -11.71 26.62
N PRO A 81 -0.51 -12.69 27.54
CA PRO A 81 -1.68 -13.16 28.24
C PRO A 81 -2.31 -12.00 29.02
N ALA A 82 -3.63 -11.90 28.98
CA ALA A 82 -4.42 -10.78 29.52
C ALA A 82 -4.19 -10.49 31.03
N SER A 83 -3.47 -11.36 31.74
CA SER A 83 -3.15 -11.22 33.16
C SER A 83 -2.13 -10.11 33.48
N HIS A 84 -1.22 -9.75 32.56
CA HIS A 84 -0.14 -8.79 32.87
C HIS A 84 -0.43 -7.34 32.48
N ALA A 85 -1.52 -7.08 31.74
CA ALA A 85 -1.93 -5.72 31.38
C ALA A 85 -2.65 -4.99 32.53
N VAL A 86 -3.22 -5.73 33.48
CA VAL A 86 -3.93 -5.17 34.65
C VAL A 86 -2.95 -4.76 35.76
N GLU A 87 -1.77 -5.40 35.85
CA GLU A 87 -0.82 -5.18 36.96
C GLU A 87 0.06 -3.94 36.79
N ARG A 88 0.21 -3.42 35.56
CA ARG A 88 0.99 -2.20 35.27
C ARG A 88 0.15 -0.92 35.12
N GLY A 89 -1.05 -0.93 35.70
CA GLY A 89 -1.89 0.24 35.90
C GLY A 89 -1.58 0.94 37.23
N HIS A 90 -0.36 1.45 37.38
CA HIS A 90 0.04 2.50 38.31
C HIS A 90 0.97 3.46 37.59
#